data_AF-A0A836B654-F1
#
_entry.id   AF-A0A836B654-F1
#
_cell.length_a   1.000
_cell.length_b   1.000
_cell.length_c   1.000
_cell.angle_alpha   90.00
_cell.angle_beta   90.00
_cell.angle_gamma   90.00
#
_symmetry.space_group_name_H-M   'P 1'
#
loop_
_entity.id
_entity.type
_entity.pdbx_description
1 polymer ?
#
loop_
_entity_poly.entity_id
_entity_poly.type
_entity_poly.pdbx_seq_one_letter_code
_entity_poly.pdbx_strand_id
1 'polypeptide(L)'
;MPRDGGNGSEEDNSAKLAQVRSEDALDEALGWKLFTTTGEERLGWLMNIQSSHMADKDSGQVVAAVDCYFMCQDGSMFKARLAFSPYFYIRVQEGREVEAETYLRRKCEGAIREVALVEREDLDLKNHLSGIRRKLLRVSTFTVQQLMEVRKEVAPLVAANAQRAATTSAYSMAGGGGGSGGAGGGMGGGDGVGGGASVGGLGGGGVGLGAAEAGLQQLLAGQESAGGGGGGRGGAGRGQDIREAFLELREYDVPYHIRFAIDTDVRVGHWYTVRCHEGVTRLDRRHDLLQRAEPRICAFDIETTKLPLQFPNAEYDQ
;
A
#
# COMPACT_ATOMS: atom_id res chain seq x y z
N MET A 1 9.66 33.77 3.82
CA MET A 1 9.60 33.06 5.10
C MET A 1 10.30 31.73 4.91
N PRO A 2 11.52 31.52 5.42
CA PRO A 2 12.15 30.20 5.41
C PRO A 2 11.32 29.30 6.34
N ARG A 3 10.99 28.08 5.88
CA ARG A 3 10.36 27.09 6.75
C ARG A 3 11.41 26.59 7.74
N ASP A 4 11.08 26.70 9.01
CA ASP A 4 11.83 26.21 10.16
C ASP A 4 11.77 24.66 10.23
N GLY A 5 12.27 24.00 9.18
CA GLY A 5 12.02 22.58 8.90
C GLY A 5 13.10 21.60 9.39
N GLY A 6 14.18 22.09 10.01
CA GLY A 6 15.32 21.25 10.37
C GLY A 6 15.17 20.51 11.70
N ASN A 7 14.60 21.16 12.72
CA ASN A 7 14.74 20.69 14.10
C ASN A 7 13.79 19.52 14.46
N GLY A 8 12.58 19.48 13.89
CA GLY A 8 11.58 18.47 14.24
C GLY A 8 11.92 17.05 13.75
N SER A 9 12.58 16.92 12.59
CA SER A 9 12.91 15.60 12.02
C SER A 9 14.06 14.90 12.76
N GLU A 10 15.02 15.67 13.28
CA GLU A 10 16.15 15.14 14.04
C GLU A 10 15.74 14.73 15.46
N GLU A 11 14.89 15.52 16.12
CA GLU A 11 14.30 15.20 17.42
C GLU A 11 13.44 13.91 17.34
N ASP A 12 12.57 13.81 16.33
CA ASP A 12 11.75 12.62 16.08
C ASP A 12 12.62 11.38 15.82
N ASN A 13 13.68 11.52 15.03
CA ASN A 13 14.62 10.43 14.75
C ASN A 13 15.37 9.98 16.01
N SER A 14 15.82 10.93 16.84
CA SER A 14 16.47 10.65 18.12
C SER A 14 15.53 9.90 19.07
N ALA A 15 14.27 10.34 19.17
CA ALA A 15 13.24 9.69 19.97
C ALA A 15 12.96 8.25 19.52
N LYS A 16 12.81 8.02 18.20
CA LYS A 16 12.65 6.66 17.64
C LYS A 16 13.84 5.76 17.98
N LEU A 17 15.06 6.24 17.80
CA LEU A 17 16.25 5.46 18.13
C LEU A 17 16.40 5.22 19.65
N ALA A 18 15.94 6.15 20.49
CA ALA A 18 15.91 5.97 21.93
C ALA A 18 14.91 4.88 22.35
N GLN A 19 13.72 4.87 21.73
CA GLN A 19 12.74 3.82 21.92
C GLN A 19 13.31 2.45 21.51
N VAL A 20 13.92 2.35 20.32
CA VAL A 20 14.56 1.11 19.86
C VAL A 20 15.63 0.63 20.84
N ARG A 21 16.46 1.53 21.39
CA ARG A 21 17.46 1.14 22.41
C ARG A 21 16.83 0.62 23.70
N SER A 22 15.71 1.21 24.13
CA SER A 22 14.97 0.76 25.30
C SER A 22 14.35 -0.63 25.07
N GLU A 23 13.78 -0.86 23.89
CA GLU A 23 13.25 -2.16 23.47
C GLU A 23 14.36 -3.20 23.36
N ASP A 24 15.53 -2.84 22.80
CA ASP A 24 16.71 -3.70 22.71
C ASP A 24 17.22 -4.12 24.09
N ALA A 25 17.22 -3.23 25.08
CA ALA A 25 17.62 -3.54 26.44
C ALA A 25 16.64 -4.51 27.15
N LEU A 26 15.33 -4.31 26.94
CA LEU A 26 14.31 -5.23 27.45
C LEU A 26 14.43 -6.61 26.81
N ASP A 27 14.59 -6.64 25.48
CA ASP A 27 14.76 -7.86 24.72
C ASP A 27 16.01 -8.64 25.18
N GLU A 28 17.15 -7.97 25.35
CA GLU A 28 18.36 -8.61 25.87
C GLU A 28 18.16 -9.18 27.28
N ALA A 29 17.45 -8.47 28.17
CA ALA A 29 17.11 -8.99 29.50
C ALA A 29 16.21 -10.24 29.46
N LEU A 30 15.39 -10.38 28.41
CA LEU A 30 14.57 -11.56 28.14
C LEU A 30 15.32 -12.67 27.35
N GLY A 31 16.60 -12.45 27.01
CA GLY A 31 17.45 -13.39 26.29
C GLY A 31 17.50 -13.19 24.77
N TRP A 32 16.88 -12.13 24.24
CA TRP A 32 16.83 -11.80 22.81
C TRP A 32 17.92 -10.79 22.42
N LYS A 33 19.18 -11.15 22.65
CA LYS A 33 20.31 -10.29 22.29
C LYS A 33 20.38 -10.06 20.78
N LEU A 34 20.62 -8.81 20.36
CA LEU A 34 20.83 -8.48 18.95
C LEU A 34 22.11 -9.12 18.42
N PHE A 35 21.99 -9.89 17.35
CA PHE A 35 23.11 -10.52 16.66
C PHE A 35 23.83 -9.52 15.77
N THR A 36 25.05 -9.15 16.16
CA THR A 36 25.88 -8.16 15.46
C THR A 36 27.26 -8.69 15.08
N THR A 37 27.59 -9.95 15.43
CA THR A 37 28.93 -10.51 15.24
C THR A 37 29.24 -10.71 13.76
N THR A 38 30.20 -9.94 13.25
CA THR A 38 30.67 -10.06 11.86
C THR A 38 31.43 -11.36 11.66
N GLY A 39 31.06 -12.14 10.63
CA GLY A 39 31.78 -13.34 10.23
C GLY A 39 31.38 -14.62 10.99
N GLU A 40 30.42 -14.53 11.91
CA GLU A 40 29.76 -15.70 12.49
C GLU A 40 28.44 -15.99 11.78
N GLU A 41 28.08 -17.27 11.73
CA GLU A 41 26.76 -17.71 11.31
C GLU A 41 26.04 -18.31 12.50
N ARG A 42 24.74 -18.03 12.62
CA ARG A 42 23.91 -18.62 13.67
C ARG A 42 22.69 -19.30 13.07
N LEU A 43 22.51 -20.58 13.40
CA LEU A 43 21.30 -21.31 13.04
C LEU A 43 20.20 -20.98 14.04
N GLY A 44 19.04 -20.53 13.54
CA GLY A 44 17.90 -20.17 14.37
C GLY A 44 16.56 -20.52 13.74
N TRP A 45 15.62 -21.00 14.56
CA TRP A 45 14.23 -21.18 14.20
C TRP A 45 13.47 -19.88 14.44
N LEU A 46 12.92 -19.30 13.38
CA LEU A 46 12.26 -18.00 13.43
C LEU A 46 10.93 -18.10 14.18
N MET A 47 10.84 -17.45 15.34
CA MET A 47 9.69 -17.44 16.23
C MET A 47 8.72 -16.30 15.96
N ASN A 48 9.25 -15.10 15.71
CA ASN A 48 8.44 -13.90 15.55
C ASN A 48 9.15 -12.87 14.67
N ILE A 49 8.36 -11.97 14.09
CA ILE A 49 8.81 -10.85 13.25
C ILE A 49 8.08 -9.60 13.74
N GLN A 50 8.79 -8.52 14.02
CA GLN A 50 8.21 -7.24 14.45
C GLN A 50 8.79 -6.08 13.65
N SER A 51 7.99 -5.02 13.48
CA SER A 51 8.44 -3.79 12.80
C SER A 51 9.32 -2.99 13.74
N SER A 52 10.40 -2.40 13.23
CA SER A 52 11.41 -1.69 14.03
C SER A 52 12.08 -0.58 13.20
N HIS A 53 13.10 0.06 13.77
CA HIS A 53 13.91 1.09 13.12
C HIS A 53 15.40 0.87 13.38
N MET A 54 16.25 1.40 12.51
CA MET A 54 17.69 1.47 12.75
C MET A 54 18.31 2.71 12.11
N ALA A 55 19.49 3.08 12.57
CA ALA A 55 20.31 4.06 11.87
C ALA A 55 21.00 3.38 10.69
N ASP A 56 20.81 3.94 9.50
CA ASP A 56 21.57 3.57 8.30
C ASP A 56 23.03 3.99 8.47
N LYS A 57 23.96 3.07 8.24
CA LYS A 57 25.39 3.30 8.54
C LYS A 57 26.03 4.32 7.60
N ASP A 58 25.55 4.39 6.37
CA ASP A 58 26.14 5.23 5.33
C ASP A 58 25.60 6.66 5.41
N SER A 59 24.29 6.81 5.56
CA SER A 59 23.63 8.12 5.58
C SER A 59 23.40 8.69 6.98
N GLY A 60 23.47 7.87 8.03
CA GLY A 60 23.08 8.24 9.40
C GLY A 60 21.57 8.42 9.58
N GLN A 61 20.76 8.25 8.53
CA GLN A 61 19.32 8.43 8.59
C GLN A 61 18.63 7.28 9.30
N VAL A 62 17.50 7.56 9.94
CA VAL A 62 16.64 6.52 10.49
C VAL A 62 15.88 5.84 9.36
N VAL A 63 16.02 4.52 9.27
CA VAL A 63 15.33 3.68 8.29
C VAL A 63 14.44 2.66 9.00
N ALA A 64 13.37 2.24 8.33
CA ALA A 64 12.55 1.13 8.77
C ALA A 64 13.35 -0.17 8.69
N ALA A 65 13.13 -1.01 9.69
CA ALA A 65 13.78 -2.30 9.84
C ALA A 65 12.78 -3.31 10.37
N VAL A 66 13.15 -4.58 10.32
CA VAL A 66 12.35 -5.69 10.83
C VAL A 66 13.21 -6.50 11.78
N ASP A 67 12.72 -6.67 13.01
CA ASP A 67 13.33 -7.53 14.02
C ASP A 67 12.78 -8.95 13.88
N CYS A 68 13.68 -9.90 13.68
CA CYS A 68 13.40 -11.33 13.58
C CYS A 68 13.94 -12.03 14.84
N TYR A 69 13.08 -12.73 15.56
CA TYR A 69 13.38 -13.38 16.84
C TYR A 69 13.60 -14.88 16.62
N PHE A 70 14.77 -15.41 16.99
CA PHE A 70 15.19 -16.78 16.70
C PHE A 70 15.52 -17.60 17.96
N MET A 71 15.10 -18.87 17.95
CA MET A 71 15.54 -19.87 18.91
C MET A 71 16.57 -20.81 18.28
N CYS A 72 17.71 -20.99 18.94
CA CYS A 72 18.77 -21.93 18.56
C CYS A 72 18.40 -23.38 18.98
N GLN A 73 19.16 -24.35 18.49
CA GLN A 73 18.99 -25.76 18.86
C GLN A 73 19.34 -26.07 20.33
N ASP A 74 20.24 -25.29 20.92
CA ASP A 74 20.64 -25.41 22.34
C ASP A 74 19.66 -24.70 23.29
N GLY A 75 18.55 -24.16 22.77
CA GLY A 75 17.56 -23.39 23.51
C GLY A 75 17.97 -21.95 23.81
N SER A 76 19.16 -21.51 23.39
CA SER A 76 19.52 -20.10 23.43
C SER A 76 18.68 -19.30 22.43
N MET A 77 18.54 -18.00 22.67
CA MET A 77 17.72 -17.11 21.87
C MET A 77 18.55 -15.93 21.38
N PHE A 78 18.16 -15.35 20.26
CA PHE A 78 18.77 -14.13 19.74
C PHE A 78 17.80 -13.43 18.80
N LYS A 79 18.03 -12.15 18.52
CA LYS A 79 17.31 -11.44 17.47
C LYS A 79 18.24 -10.91 16.40
N ALA A 80 17.73 -10.74 15.19
CA ALA A 80 18.46 -10.14 14.08
C ALA A 80 17.61 -9.06 13.43
N ARG A 81 18.24 -7.94 13.06
CA ARG A 81 17.55 -6.76 12.50
C ARG A 81 17.90 -6.61 11.02
N LEU A 82 16.88 -6.49 10.18
CA LEU A 82 17.02 -6.33 8.72
C LEU A 82 16.44 -4.98 8.28
N ALA A 83 17.24 -4.18 7.58
CA ALA A 83 16.73 -2.98 6.91
C ALA A 83 15.82 -3.38 5.74
N PHE A 84 14.65 -2.77 5.64
CA PHE A 84 13.71 -3.02 4.55
C PHE A 84 12.95 -1.74 4.22
N SER A 85 13.02 -1.28 2.97
CA SER A 85 12.40 -0.01 2.58
C SER A 85 10.90 -0.20 2.33
N PRO A 86 10.02 0.50 3.06
CA PRO A 86 8.59 0.51 2.76
C PRO A 86 8.37 1.08 1.36
N TYR A 87 7.37 0.57 0.64
CA TYR A 87 6.99 1.11 -0.65
C TYR A 87 5.51 0.87 -0.95
N PHE A 88 5.00 1.61 -1.93
CA PHE A 88 3.72 1.36 -2.59
C PHE A 88 3.82 1.72 -4.08
N TYR A 89 2.78 1.44 -4.84
CA TYR A 89 2.75 1.71 -6.27
C TYR A 89 1.76 2.82 -6.62
N ILE A 90 2.14 3.64 -7.60
CA ILE A 90 1.30 4.68 -8.17
C ILE A 90 1.16 4.40 -9.66
N ARG A 91 -0.08 4.34 -10.14
CA ARG A 91 -0.37 4.36 -11.57
C ARG A 91 -0.45 5.81 -12.04
N VAL A 92 0.31 6.11 -13.09
CA VAL A 92 0.35 7.43 -13.71
C VAL A 92 -0.10 7.30 -15.17
N GLN A 93 -0.63 8.38 -15.73
CA GLN A 93 -0.89 8.49 -17.16
C GLN A 93 0.37 8.19 -17.99
N GLU A 94 0.21 7.36 -19.03
CA GLU A 94 1.33 6.93 -19.86
C GLU A 94 2.03 8.11 -20.53
N GLY A 95 3.37 8.07 -20.53
CA GLY A 95 4.22 9.12 -21.08
C GLY A 95 4.50 10.28 -20.11
N ARG A 96 3.91 10.27 -18.91
CA ARG A 96 4.08 11.32 -17.89
C ARG A 96 4.83 10.85 -16.64
N GLU A 97 5.44 9.67 -16.69
CA GLU A 97 6.10 9.04 -15.54
C GLU A 97 7.26 9.89 -15.00
N VAL A 98 8.08 10.45 -15.89
CA VAL A 98 9.24 11.30 -15.54
C VAL A 98 8.79 12.62 -14.89
N GLU A 99 7.73 13.24 -15.42
CA GLU A 99 7.13 14.44 -14.82
C GLU A 99 6.56 14.14 -13.43
N ALA A 100 5.87 13.00 -13.28
CA ALA A 100 5.28 12.59 -12.01
C ALA A 100 6.35 12.25 -10.96
N GLU A 101 7.42 11.56 -11.34
CA GLU A 101 8.58 11.35 -10.47
C GLU A 101 9.16 12.69 -9.99
N THR A 102 9.40 13.61 -10.94
CA THR A 102 9.95 14.94 -10.61
C THR A 102 9.03 15.71 -9.66
N TYR A 103 7.71 15.62 -9.88
CA TYR A 103 6.71 16.21 -9.00
C TYR A 103 6.78 15.61 -7.59
N LEU A 104 6.80 14.28 -7.47
CA LEU A 104 6.84 13.58 -6.18
C LEU A 104 8.10 13.96 -5.39
N ARG A 105 9.28 13.95 -6.03
CA ARG A 105 10.55 14.29 -5.38
C ARG A 105 10.58 15.74 -4.88
N ARG A 106 10.00 16.68 -5.63
CA ARG A 106 9.89 18.08 -5.21
C ARG A 106 8.86 18.28 -4.10
N LYS A 107 7.73 17.57 -4.17
CA LYS A 107 6.60 17.75 -3.25
C LYS A 107 6.82 17.06 -1.90
N CYS A 108 7.51 15.91 -1.91
CA CYS A 108 7.79 15.07 -0.75
C CYS A 108 9.31 14.98 -0.51
N GLU A 109 9.99 16.13 -0.56
CA GLU A 109 11.43 16.21 -0.34
C GLU A 109 11.81 15.63 1.03
N GLY A 110 12.85 14.81 1.07
CA GLY A 110 13.32 14.13 2.28
C GLY A 110 12.54 12.89 2.70
N ALA A 111 11.31 12.67 2.20
CA ALA A 111 10.51 11.47 2.52
C ALA A 111 10.81 10.27 1.59
N ILE A 112 11.15 10.56 0.33
CA ILE A 112 11.34 9.55 -0.71
C ILE A 112 12.81 9.10 -0.74
N ARG A 113 13.00 7.78 -0.63
CA ARG A 113 14.31 7.12 -0.84
C ARG A 113 14.55 6.88 -2.33
N GLU A 114 13.57 6.32 -3.02
CA GLU A 114 13.68 5.93 -4.43
C GLU A 114 12.32 6.00 -5.12
N VAL A 115 12.31 6.39 -6.39
CA VAL A 115 11.19 6.17 -7.30
C VAL A 115 11.72 5.34 -8.46
N ALA A 116 11.11 4.19 -8.71
CA ALA A 116 11.50 3.29 -9.80
C ALA A 116 10.31 3.00 -10.69
N LEU A 117 10.48 3.14 -12.01
CA LEU A 117 9.50 2.67 -12.98
C LEU A 117 9.56 1.15 -13.06
N VAL A 118 8.45 0.49 -12.75
CA VAL A 118 8.35 -0.97 -12.77
C VAL A 118 7.16 -1.42 -13.61
N GLU A 119 7.29 -2.59 -14.21
CA GLU A 119 6.19 -3.26 -14.90
C GLU A 119 5.65 -4.38 -14.02
N ARG A 120 4.32 -4.45 -13.90
CA ARG A 120 3.61 -5.49 -13.16
C ARG A 120 2.44 -6.02 -13.97
N GLU A 121 2.15 -7.29 -13.81
CA GLU A 121 0.96 -7.90 -14.39
C GLU A 121 -0.28 -7.34 -13.69
N ASP A 122 -1.28 -6.97 -14.49
CA ASP A 122 -2.55 -6.47 -13.99
C ASP A 122 -3.65 -7.42 -14.43
N LEU A 123 -4.12 -8.25 -13.51
CA LEU A 123 -5.14 -9.28 -13.76
C LEU A 123 -6.52 -8.66 -14.06
N ASP A 124 -6.72 -7.37 -13.77
CA ASP A 124 -7.97 -6.66 -14.06
C ASP A 124 -8.07 -6.27 -15.55
N LEU A 125 -7.00 -6.43 -16.33
CA LEU A 125 -7.05 -6.27 -17.79
C LEU A 125 -7.74 -7.48 -18.45
N LYS A 126 -8.75 -7.26 -19.32
CA LYS A 126 -9.44 -8.36 -20.03
C LYS A 126 -8.52 -9.28 -20.85
N ASN A 127 -7.33 -8.79 -21.20
CA ASN A 127 -6.29 -9.48 -21.94
C ASN A 127 -5.05 -9.81 -21.08
N HIS A 128 -5.17 -9.90 -19.75
CA HIS A 128 -4.03 -10.20 -18.85
C HIS A 128 -3.33 -11.53 -19.18
N LEU A 129 -4.04 -12.52 -19.73
CA LEU A 129 -3.47 -13.79 -20.18
C LEU A 129 -2.50 -13.67 -21.37
N SER A 130 -2.47 -12.52 -22.05
CA SER A 130 -1.51 -12.23 -23.12
C SER A 130 -0.15 -11.73 -22.59
N GLY A 131 0.01 -11.58 -21.27
CA GLY A 131 1.23 -11.10 -20.64
C GLY A 131 1.37 -9.58 -20.61
N ILE A 132 0.29 -8.83 -20.84
CA ILE A 132 0.32 -7.36 -20.79
C ILE A 132 0.61 -6.89 -19.38
N ARG A 133 1.63 -6.05 -19.26
CA ARG A 133 2.06 -5.44 -18.00
C ARG A 133 1.67 -3.97 -17.98
N ARG A 134 1.32 -3.47 -16.81
CA ARG A 134 1.14 -2.04 -16.57
C ARG A 134 2.41 -1.44 -15.99
N LYS A 135 2.74 -0.24 -16.47
CA LYS A 135 3.79 0.62 -15.90
C LYS A 135 3.27 1.26 -14.62
N LEU A 136 4.03 1.14 -13.55
CA LEU A 136 3.77 1.70 -12.24
C LEU A 136 5.02 2.39 -11.72
N LEU A 137 4.84 3.47 -10.95
CA LEU A 137 5.92 4.03 -10.15
C LEU A 137 5.94 3.32 -8.79
N ARG A 138 7.01 2.58 -8.51
CA ARG A 138 7.33 2.10 -7.16
C ARG A 138 7.96 3.24 -6.38
N VAL A 139 7.28 3.71 -5.33
CA VAL A 139 7.80 4.77 -4.46
C VAL A 139 8.26 4.15 -3.14
N SER A 140 9.57 4.11 -2.93
CA SER A 140 10.20 3.61 -1.71
C SER A 140 10.56 4.77 -0.77
N THR A 141 10.33 4.62 0.53
CA THR A 141 10.65 5.62 1.55
C THR A 141 11.68 5.09 2.56
N PHE A 142 12.20 5.96 3.44
CA PHE A 142 13.10 5.52 4.50
C PHE A 142 12.32 4.90 5.67
N THR A 143 11.15 5.44 6.01
CA THR A 143 10.29 4.95 7.10
C THR A 143 8.83 4.79 6.68
N VAL A 144 8.05 4.04 7.47
CA VAL A 144 6.59 3.86 7.26
C VAL A 144 5.84 5.17 7.46
N GLN A 145 6.29 6.03 8.39
CA GLN A 145 5.69 7.35 8.59
C GLN A 145 5.83 8.22 7.33
N GLN A 146 7.01 8.24 6.71
CA GLN A 146 7.23 8.95 5.46
C GLN A 146 6.43 8.35 4.30
N LEU A 147 6.19 7.03 4.28
CA LEU A 147 5.26 6.42 3.32
C LEU A 147 3.86 7.01 3.47
N MET A 148 3.39 7.15 4.72
CA MET A 148 2.09 7.76 5.01
C MET A 148 2.03 9.25 4.64
N GLU A 149 3.15 9.98 4.78
CA GLU A 149 3.27 11.37 4.31
C GLU A 149 3.12 11.47 2.79
N VAL A 150 3.85 10.66 2.02
CA VAL A 150 3.72 10.63 0.55
C VAL A 150 2.30 10.24 0.16
N ARG A 151 1.70 9.24 0.82
CA ARG A 151 0.31 8.84 0.59
C ARG A 151 -0.67 9.99 0.83
N LYS A 152 -0.47 10.78 1.90
CA LYS A 152 -1.33 11.93 2.23
C LYS A 152 -1.30 13.00 1.13
N GLU A 153 -0.18 13.14 0.42
CA GLU A 153 -0.07 14.06 -0.72
C GLU A 153 -0.72 13.50 -2.00
N VAL A 154 -0.57 12.20 -2.29
CA VAL A 154 -1.01 11.60 -3.56
C VAL A 154 -2.48 11.16 -3.54
N ALA A 155 -2.97 10.61 -2.42
CA ALA A 155 -4.32 10.06 -2.32
C ALA A 155 -5.44 11.06 -2.69
N PRO A 156 -5.39 12.34 -2.27
CA PRO A 156 -6.40 13.32 -2.68
C PRO A 156 -6.37 13.61 -4.18
N LEU A 157 -5.19 13.59 -4.81
CA LEU A 157 -5.05 13.80 -6.26
C LEU A 157 -5.73 12.66 -7.03
N VAL A 158 -5.45 11.42 -6.64
CA VAL A 158 -6.05 10.22 -7.23
C VAL A 158 -7.56 10.23 -7.06
N ALA A 159 -8.07 10.54 -5.87
CA ALA A 159 -9.51 10.62 -5.61
C ALA A 159 -10.21 11.68 -6.48
N ALA A 160 -9.63 12.88 -6.57
CA ALA A 160 -10.17 13.96 -7.40
C ALA A 160 -10.15 13.61 -8.89
N ASN A 161 -9.10 12.93 -9.36
CA ASN A 161 -8.97 12.51 -10.76
C ASN A 161 -9.98 11.41 -11.11
N ALA A 162 -10.16 10.44 -10.22
CA ALA A 162 -11.18 9.39 -10.39
C ALA A 162 -12.60 9.97 -10.47
N GLN A 163 -12.93 10.95 -9.61
CA GLN A 163 -14.24 11.60 -9.61
C GLN A 163 -14.49 12.42 -10.88
N ARG A 164 -13.45 13.11 -11.40
CA ARG A 164 -13.51 13.83 -12.68
C ARG A 164 -13.68 12.89 -13.87
N ALA A 165 -12.96 11.77 -13.89
CA ALA A 165 -13.09 10.76 -14.94
C ALA A 165 -14.51 10.16 -14.98
N ALA A 166 -15.08 9.83 -13.82
CA ALA A 166 -16.44 9.31 -13.70
C ALA A 166 -17.50 10.32 -14.21
N THR A 167 -17.36 11.59 -13.82
CA THR A 167 -18.27 12.65 -14.27
C THR A 167 -18.20 12.86 -15.79
N THR A 168 -16.99 12.87 -16.35
CA THR A 168 -16.78 13.03 -17.80
C THR A 168 -17.41 11.87 -18.59
N SER A 169 -17.24 10.64 -18.10
CA SER A 169 -17.85 9.45 -18.72
C SER A 169 -19.39 9.47 -18.66
N ALA A 170 -20.00 10.05 -17.63
CA ALA A 170 -21.46 10.15 -17.53
C ALA A 170 -22.03 11.12 -18.58
N TYR A 171 -21.37 12.25 -18.82
CA TYR A 171 -21.80 13.23 -19.83
C TYR A 171 -21.61 12.75 -21.27
N SER A 172 -20.53 12.02 -21.57
CA SER A 172 -20.31 11.47 -22.92
C SER A 172 -21.35 10.41 -23.29
N MET A 173 -21.80 9.61 -22.31
CA MET A 173 -22.87 8.62 -22.52
C MET A 173 -24.25 9.27 -22.68
N ALA A 174 -24.50 10.42 -22.03
CA ALA A 174 -25.75 11.17 -22.19
C ALA A 174 -25.82 11.97 -23.51
N GLY A 175 -24.68 12.36 -24.09
CA GLY A 175 -24.60 13.14 -25.34
C GLY A 175 -24.63 12.31 -26.63
N GLY A 176 -24.54 10.97 -26.56
CA GLY A 176 -24.52 10.07 -27.72
C GLY A 176 -25.90 9.68 -28.27
N GLY A 177 -26.99 10.11 -27.64
CA GLY A 177 -28.37 9.83 -28.07
C GLY A 177 -28.93 10.91 -28.99
N GLY A 178 -28.34 11.13 -30.17
CA GLY A 178 -28.83 12.15 -31.08
C GLY A 178 -28.32 12.00 -32.51
N GLY A 179 -29.00 11.18 -33.32
CA GLY A 179 -28.91 11.30 -34.78
C GLY A 179 -29.11 10.01 -35.59
N SER A 180 -30.35 9.66 -35.91
CA SER A 180 -30.71 9.24 -37.27
C SER A 180 -32.18 9.55 -37.53
N GLY A 181 -32.45 10.41 -38.52
CA GLY A 181 -33.79 10.86 -38.88
C GLY A 181 -34.61 9.83 -39.67
N GLY A 182 -35.92 10.05 -39.68
CA GLY A 182 -36.88 9.39 -40.57
C GLY A 182 -38.25 10.02 -40.42
N ALA A 183 -38.72 10.67 -41.47
CA ALA A 183 -39.97 11.42 -41.56
C ALA A 183 -41.23 10.52 -41.57
N GLY A 184 -42.37 11.06 -41.14
CA GLY A 184 -43.69 10.50 -41.40
C GLY A 184 -44.77 11.11 -40.50
N GLY A 185 -45.64 11.95 -41.07
CA GLY A 185 -46.75 12.59 -40.37
C GLY A 185 -47.98 11.70 -40.16
N GLY A 186 -48.91 12.16 -39.32
CA GLY A 186 -50.24 11.57 -39.15
C GLY A 186 -51.00 12.19 -37.97
N MET A 187 -52.14 12.83 -38.25
CA MET A 187 -53.04 13.51 -37.31
C MET A 187 -54.06 12.56 -36.66
N GLY A 188 -54.63 12.97 -35.51
CA GLY A 188 -55.83 12.42 -34.86
C GLY A 188 -55.54 12.04 -33.40
N GLY A 189 -56.16 12.57 -32.34
CA GLY A 189 -57.51 13.09 -32.16
C GLY A 189 -58.28 12.10 -31.27
N GLY A 190 -58.63 12.49 -30.03
CA GLY A 190 -59.52 11.70 -29.18
C GLY A 190 -59.34 11.87 -27.67
N ASP A 191 -60.32 12.53 -27.05
CA ASP A 191 -60.56 12.67 -25.61
C ASP A 191 -60.76 11.34 -24.86
N GLY A 192 -60.51 11.34 -23.55
CA GLY A 192 -60.91 10.25 -22.66
C GLY A 192 -60.58 10.49 -21.18
N VAL A 193 -61.64 10.72 -20.39
CA VAL A 193 -61.66 11.07 -18.96
C VAL A 193 -61.76 9.81 -18.07
N GLY A 194 -61.22 9.91 -16.84
CA GLY A 194 -61.61 9.12 -15.65
C GLY A 194 -60.58 8.06 -15.24
N GLY A 195 -60.21 7.85 -13.97
CA GLY A 195 -60.65 8.38 -12.68
C GLY A 195 -60.21 7.38 -11.59
N GLY A 196 -59.78 7.88 -10.42
CA GLY A 196 -59.96 7.22 -9.11
C GLY A 196 -58.91 6.23 -8.56
N ALA A 197 -58.28 6.66 -7.44
CA ALA A 197 -58.01 5.94 -6.16
C ALA A 197 -57.19 4.62 -6.16
N SER A 198 -56.41 4.24 -5.15
CA SER A 198 -55.91 4.80 -3.88
C SER A 198 -54.90 3.80 -3.28
N VAL A 199 -54.15 4.26 -2.25
CA VAL A 199 -53.42 3.53 -1.17
C VAL A 199 -52.25 2.58 -1.46
N GLY A 200 -51.10 2.93 -0.85
CA GLY A 200 -50.38 2.05 0.08
C GLY A 200 -48.95 1.68 -0.28
N GLY A 201 -47.97 2.09 0.55
CA GLY A 201 -46.66 1.43 0.63
C GLY A 201 -45.47 2.34 0.87
N LEU A 202 -45.15 2.62 2.13
CA LEU A 202 -43.86 3.14 2.58
C LEU A 202 -42.86 1.98 2.78
N GLY A 203 -41.59 2.24 2.51
CA GLY A 203 -40.43 1.37 2.81
C GLY A 203 -39.67 1.04 1.52
N GLY A 204 -38.37 1.17 1.40
CA GLY A 204 -37.26 1.38 2.33
C GLY A 204 -36.00 1.06 1.52
N GLY A 205 -34.97 1.91 1.62
CA GLY A 205 -33.85 1.95 0.68
C GLY A 205 -32.97 0.70 0.63
N GLY A 206 -32.45 0.45 -0.57
CA GLY A 206 -31.45 -0.57 -0.87
C GLY A 206 -30.93 -0.40 -2.29
N VAL A 207 -30.17 0.66 -2.54
CA VAL A 207 -29.46 0.85 -3.83
C VAL A 207 -28.21 -0.02 -3.83
N GLY A 208 -28.27 -1.11 -4.58
CA GLY A 208 -27.14 -2.00 -4.85
C GLY A 208 -26.05 -1.30 -5.64
N LEU A 209 -24.86 -1.23 -5.04
CA LEU A 209 -23.59 -0.90 -5.69
C LEU A 209 -23.16 -2.10 -6.53
N GLY A 210 -23.48 -2.11 -7.83
CA GLY A 210 -23.13 -3.23 -8.71
C GLY A 210 -23.02 -2.92 -10.21
N ALA A 211 -23.00 -1.65 -10.62
CA ALA A 211 -23.11 -1.30 -12.04
C ALA A 211 -22.15 -0.19 -12.53
N ALA A 212 -21.00 0.00 -11.87
CA ALA A 212 -20.03 1.02 -12.28
C ALA A 212 -18.78 0.48 -13.01
N GLU A 213 -18.61 -0.84 -13.13
CA GLU A 213 -17.33 -1.41 -13.60
C GLU A 213 -17.30 -1.81 -15.08
N ALA A 214 -18.44 -1.79 -15.79
CA ALA A 214 -18.50 -2.29 -17.17
C ALA A 214 -18.15 -1.25 -18.25
N GLY A 215 -18.06 0.05 -17.91
CA GLY A 215 -17.97 1.13 -18.89
C GLY A 215 -16.57 1.48 -19.41
N LEU A 216 -15.51 1.11 -18.69
CA LEU A 216 -14.16 1.60 -19.02
C LEU A 216 -13.43 0.77 -20.07
N GLN A 217 -14.00 -0.36 -20.53
CA GLN A 217 -13.26 -1.31 -21.36
C GLN A 217 -13.64 -1.36 -22.85
N GLN A 218 -14.56 -0.51 -23.31
CA GLN A 218 -14.99 -0.48 -24.71
C GLN A 218 -14.22 0.55 -25.57
N LEU A 219 -13.30 1.33 -25.00
CA LEU A 219 -12.58 2.41 -25.71
C LEU A 219 -11.10 2.11 -26.06
N LEU A 220 -10.58 0.92 -25.72
CA LEU A 220 -9.17 0.57 -25.94
C LEU A 220 -8.93 -0.53 -26.98
N ALA A 221 -9.97 -1.01 -27.68
CA ALA A 221 -9.87 -2.15 -28.60
C ALA A 221 -10.05 -1.80 -30.09
N GLY A 222 -9.94 -0.53 -30.49
CA GLY A 222 -10.22 -0.14 -31.86
C GLY A 222 -9.40 1.04 -32.35
N GLN A 223 -8.10 0.83 -32.60
CA GLN A 223 -7.36 1.61 -33.60
C GLN A 223 -6.00 0.95 -33.92
N GLU A 224 -6.02 -0.02 -34.83
CA GLU A 224 -4.87 -0.30 -35.68
C GLU A 224 -5.29 -0.27 -37.16
N SER A 225 -4.44 0.39 -37.96
CA SER A 225 -4.49 0.62 -39.41
C SER A 225 -5.38 1.77 -39.93
N ALA A 226 -4.73 2.88 -40.29
CA ALA A 226 -4.69 3.39 -41.66
C ALA A 226 -3.77 4.62 -41.71
N GLY A 227 -2.76 4.59 -42.58
CA GLY A 227 -1.90 5.74 -42.85
C GLY A 227 -2.61 6.82 -43.65
N GLY A 228 -2.19 8.07 -43.44
CA GLY A 228 -2.62 9.23 -44.22
C GLY A 228 -1.96 10.50 -43.70
N GLY A 229 -1.01 11.04 -44.47
CA GLY A 229 -0.27 12.24 -44.11
C GLY A 229 -1.12 13.51 -44.10
N GLY A 230 -0.79 14.41 -43.17
CA GLY A 230 -1.35 15.74 -43.10
C GLY A 230 -0.57 16.58 -42.08
N GLY A 231 0.35 17.39 -42.56
CA GLY A 231 1.13 18.32 -41.74
C GLY A 231 0.23 19.41 -41.14
N GLY A 232 0.06 19.37 -39.83
CA GLY A 232 -0.57 20.40 -39.01
C GLY A 232 0.45 20.97 -38.03
N ARG A 233 0.82 22.24 -38.25
CA ARG A 233 1.70 23.02 -37.40
C ARG A 233 1.13 23.20 -35.98
N GLY A 234 1.99 22.98 -34.98
CA GLY A 234 2.14 23.81 -33.77
C GLY A 234 0.87 24.27 -33.06
N GLY A 235 0.36 23.41 -32.17
CA GLY A 235 -0.35 23.85 -30.98
C GLY A 235 0.40 23.31 -29.77
N ALA A 236 1.28 24.12 -29.16
CA ALA A 236 1.80 23.82 -27.85
C ALA A 236 0.60 23.78 -26.89
N GLY A 237 0.13 22.56 -26.60
CA GLY A 237 -0.96 22.35 -25.65
C GLY A 237 -0.59 23.06 -24.36
N ARG A 238 -1.51 23.88 -23.83
CA ARG A 238 -1.48 24.34 -22.44
C ARG A 238 -0.99 23.18 -21.58
N GLY A 239 0.18 23.31 -20.96
CA GLY A 239 0.79 22.24 -20.20
C GLY A 239 -0.24 21.68 -19.22
N GLN A 240 -0.70 20.45 -19.47
CA GLN A 240 -1.67 19.79 -18.59
C GLN A 240 -1.02 19.66 -17.22
N ASP A 241 -1.78 20.01 -16.18
CA ASP A 241 -1.28 19.96 -14.81
C ASP A 241 -0.87 18.51 -14.48
N ILE A 242 0.36 18.32 -13.99
CA ILE A 242 0.89 17.00 -13.65
C ILE A 242 0.07 16.32 -12.55
N ARG A 243 -0.62 17.10 -11.72
CA ARG A 243 -1.53 16.58 -10.69
C ARG A 243 -2.68 15.75 -11.27
N GLU A 244 -3.04 15.97 -12.53
CA GLU A 244 -4.09 15.23 -13.22
C GLU A 244 -3.61 13.88 -13.77
N ALA A 245 -2.30 13.64 -13.80
CA ALA A 245 -1.72 12.40 -14.31
C ALA A 245 -1.75 11.25 -13.29
N PHE A 246 -2.03 11.51 -12.01
CA PHE A 246 -2.09 10.49 -10.96
C PHE A 246 -3.42 9.74 -11.03
N LEU A 247 -3.40 8.45 -11.37
CA LEU A 247 -4.61 7.69 -11.69
C LEU A 247 -5.05 6.77 -10.54
N GLU A 248 -4.11 6.13 -9.86
CA GLU A 248 -4.44 5.07 -8.90
C GLU A 248 -3.30 4.85 -7.89
N LEU A 249 -3.66 4.46 -6.65
CA LEU A 249 -2.74 3.92 -5.67
C LEU A 249 -2.94 2.42 -5.57
N ARG A 250 -1.86 1.64 -5.60
CA ARG A 250 -1.89 0.18 -5.44
C ARG A 250 -0.99 -0.21 -4.28
N GLU A 251 -1.44 -1.21 -3.52
CA GLU A 251 -0.67 -1.85 -2.46
C GLU A 251 -0.17 -0.89 -1.35
N TYR A 252 -0.88 0.21 -1.12
CA TYR A 252 -0.52 1.26 -0.16
C TYR A 252 -0.91 0.94 1.29
N ASP A 253 -1.68 -0.13 1.50
CA ASP A 253 -2.28 -0.55 2.77
C ASP A 253 -1.74 -1.90 3.28
N VAL A 254 -0.76 -2.48 2.58
CA VAL A 254 -0.11 -3.71 3.02
C VAL A 254 0.74 -3.43 4.27
N PRO A 255 0.50 -4.11 5.40
CA PRO A 255 1.29 -3.90 6.62
C PRO A 255 2.78 -4.17 6.37
N TYR A 256 3.63 -3.32 6.95
CA TYR A 256 5.06 -3.29 6.63
C TYR A 256 5.80 -4.62 6.87
N HIS A 257 5.56 -5.29 8.00
CA HIS A 257 6.17 -6.59 8.30
C HIS A 257 5.64 -7.72 7.38
N ILE A 258 4.37 -7.62 6.95
CA ILE A 258 3.79 -8.56 5.97
C ILE A 258 4.44 -8.36 4.60
N ARG A 259 4.65 -7.10 4.18
CA ARG A 259 5.38 -6.77 2.97
C ARG A 259 6.79 -7.38 2.99
N PHE A 260 7.52 -7.16 4.08
CA PHE A 260 8.85 -7.76 4.27
C PHE A 260 8.80 -9.29 4.10
N ALA A 261 7.86 -9.96 4.78
CA ALA A 261 7.72 -11.41 4.70
C ALA A 261 7.45 -11.88 3.27
N ILE A 262 6.52 -11.23 2.55
CA ILE A 262 6.17 -11.58 1.16
C ILE A 262 7.41 -11.44 0.25
N ASP A 263 8.05 -10.27 0.26
CA ASP A 263 9.11 -9.93 -0.68
C ASP A 263 10.40 -10.72 -0.46
N THR A 264 10.70 -11.07 0.78
CA THR A 264 11.92 -11.81 1.15
C THR A 264 11.71 -13.32 1.26
N ASP A 265 10.47 -13.77 1.09
CA ASP A 265 10.01 -15.14 1.40
C ASP A 265 10.36 -15.64 2.83
N VAL A 266 10.55 -14.72 3.77
CA VAL A 266 10.78 -15.06 5.18
C VAL A 266 9.44 -15.44 5.83
N ARG A 267 9.42 -16.58 6.53
CA ARG A 267 8.27 -17.10 7.28
C ARG A 267 8.71 -17.59 8.65
N VAL A 268 7.93 -17.20 9.66
CA VAL A 268 7.96 -17.79 11.00
C VAL A 268 7.73 -19.31 10.90
N GLY A 269 8.37 -20.07 11.79
CA GLY A 269 8.22 -21.52 11.83
C GLY A 269 9.26 -22.30 11.02
N HIS A 270 10.25 -21.63 10.44
CA HIS A 270 11.35 -22.26 9.70
C HIS A 270 12.71 -21.92 10.28
N TRP A 271 13.68 -22.79 9.98
CA TRP A 271 15.08 -22.57 10.31
C TRP A 271 15.75 -21.67 9.28
N TYR A 272 16.60 -20.78 9.76
CA TYR A 272 17.44 -19.90 8.95
C TYR A 272 18.87 -19.94 9.46
N THR A 273 19.82 -19.93 8.53
CA THR A 273 21.17 -19.50 8.83
C THR A 273 21.18 -17.97 8.78
N VAL A 274 21.47 -17.35 9.92
CA VAL A 274 21.55 -15.90 10.08
C VAL A 274 23.01 -15.47 10.01
N ARG A 275 23.30 -14.48 9.17
CA ARG A 275 24.63 -13.91 8.97
C ARG A 275 24.57 -12.41 9.15
N CYS A 276 25.56 -11.85 9.82
CA CYS A 276 25.75 -10.41 9.88
C CYS A 276 27.14 -10.08 9.31
N HIS A 277 27.21 -9.20 8.33
CA HIS A 277 28.48 -8.70 7.81
C HIS A 277 28.39 -7.20 7.63
N GLU A 278 29.29 -6.45 8.28
CA GLU A 278 29.33 -4.99 8.23
C GLU A 278 27.99 -4.33 8.62
N GLY A 279 27.17 -4.99 9.43
CA GLY A 279 25.83 -4.54 9.85
C GLY A 279 24.72 -4.81 8.85
N VAL A 280 25.00 -5.53 7.76
CA VAL A 280 23.98 -6.08 6.88
C VAL A 280 23.67 -7.50 7.33
N THR A 281 22.43 -7.71 7.77
CA THR A 281 21.92 -9.02 8.16
C THR A 281 21.33 -9.73 6.95
N ARG A 282 21.64 -11.02 6.79
CA ARG A 282 21.06 -11.92 5.78
C ARG A 282 20.49 -13.17 6.43
N LEU A 283 19.40 -13.67 5.88
CA LEU A 283 18.70 -14.86 6.32
C LEU A 283 18.63 -15.86 5.16
N ASP A 284 19.17 -17.06 5.39
CA ASP A 284 19.15 -18.13 4.39
C ASP A 284 18.33 -19.30 4.94
N ARG A 285 17.18 -19.58 4.32
CA ARG A 285 16.24 -20.61 4.78
C ARG A 285 16.85 -22.00 4.65
N ARG A 286 16.80 -22.77 5.74
CA ARG A 286 17.27 -24.16 5.84
C ARG A 286 16.12 -25.13 5.58
N HIS A 287 15.87 -25.40 4.30
CA HIS A 287 14.80 -26.31 3.84
C HIS A 287 15.03 -27.78 4.25
N ASP A 288 16.27 -28.14 4.56
CA ASP A 288 16.68 -29.46 5.02
C ASP A 288 16.26 -29.75 6.47
N LEU A 289 15.97 -28.72 7.27
CA LEU A 289 15.57 -28.86 8.67
C LEU A 289 14.05 -28.80 8.82
N LEU A 290 13.43 -29.97 8.89
CA LEU A 290 11.97 -30.13 9.01
C LEU A 290 11.47 -30.12 10.45
N GLN A 291 12.28 -30.61 11.39
CA GLN A 291 11.91 -30.67 12.81
C GLN A 291 11.79 -29.24 13.37
N ARG A 292 10.69 -28.94 14.05
CA ARG A 292 10.46 -27.62 14.67
C ARG A 292 11.32 -27.48 15.94
N ALA A 293 11.62 -26.24 16.32
CA ALA A 293 12.14 -25.97 17.65
C ALA A 293 11.05 -26.21 18.72
N GLU A 294 11.48 -26.38 19.97
CA GLU A 294 10.61 -26.60 21.12
C GLU A 294 10.57 -25.34 22.00
N PRO A 295 9.67 -24.38 21.69
CA PRO A 295 9.57 -23.16 22.47
C PRO A 295 9.08 -23.44 23.89
N ARG A 296 9.53 -22.62 24.85
CA ARG A 296 8.95 -22.61 26.19
C ARG A 296 7.56 -21.98 26.13
N ILE A 297 6.54 -22.77 26.45
CA ILE A 297 5.14 -22.34 26.44
C ILE A 297 4.68 -22.12 27.88
N CYS A 298 4.24 -20.89 28.19
CA CYS A 298 3.55 -20.56 29.43
C CYS A 298 2.09 -20.28 29.10
N ALA A 299 1.19 -21.12 29.61
CA ALA A 299 -0.25 -20.87 29.59
C ALA A 299 -0.70 -20.58 31.02
N PHE A 300 -1.45 -19.50 31.20
CA PHE A 300 -1.98 -19.11 32.50
C PHE A 300 -3.47 -18.82 32.38
N ASP A 301 -4.18 -19.06 33.46
CA ASP A 301 -5.59 -18.73 33.63
C ASP A 301 -5.71 -17.95 34.93
N ILE A 302 -6.50 -16.88 34.93
CA ILE A 302 -6.69 -16.03 36.10
C ILE A 302 -8.10 -16.17 36.62
N GLU A 303 -8.25 -16.09 37.93
CA GLU A 303 -9.52 -16.07 38.62
C GLU A 303 -9.58 -14.81 39.46
N THR A 304 -10.67 -14.05 39.32
CA THR A 304 -10.86 -12.80 40.05
C THR A 304 -12.18 -12.80 40.80
N THR A 305 -12.30 -11.93 41.80
CA THR A 305 -13.60 -11.65 42.41
C THR A 305 -14.54 -11.00 41.38
N LYS A 306 -15.85 -11.06 41.66
CA LYS A 306 -16.86 -10.29 40.93
C LYS A 306 -18.09 -10.10 41.80
N LEU A 307 -18.80 -8.99 41.57
CA LEU A 307 -20.10 -8.77 42.21
C LEU A 307 -21.15 -9.77 41.70
N PRO A 308 -22.14 -10.15 42.54
CA PRO A 308 -23.26 -10.96 42.11
C PRO A 308 -23.96 -10.34 40.90
N LEU A 309 -24.21 -11.17 39.88
CA LEU A 309 -24.86 -10.77 38.61
C LEU A 309 -24.13 -9.68 37.81
N GLN A 310 -22.84 -9.43 38.07
CA GLN A 310 -22.00 -8.52 37.29
C GLN A 310 -20.78 -9.23 36.71
N PHE A 311 -20.15 -8.57 35.74
CA PHE A 311 -18.81 -8.92 35.25
C PHE A 311 -17.73 -8.39 36.23
N PRO A 312 -16.53 -9.00 36.26
CA PRO A 312 -15.41 -8.48 37.04
C PRO A 312 -15.04 -7.05 36.63
N ASN A 313 -14.68 -6.22 37.60
CA ASN A 313 -14.17 -4.87 37.38
C ASN A 313 -12.73 -4.73 37.91
N ALA A 314 -11.78 -4.49 37.00
CA ALA A 314 -10.36 -4.38 37.32
C ALA A 314 -9.98 -3.24 38.29
N GLU A 315 -10.86 -2.27 38.54
CA GLU A 315 -10.59 -1.18 39.49
C GLU A 315 -10.75 -1.62 40.96
N TYR A 316 -11.60 -2.62 41.25
CA TYR A 316 -11.92 -3.00 42.63
C TYR A 316 -12.03 -4.49 42.90
N ASP A 317 -12.26 -5.32 41.87
CA ASP A 317 -12.16 -6.77 41.98
C ASP A 317 -10.69 -7.21 41.98
N GLN A 318 -10.37 -8.26 42.75
CA GLN A 318 -9.00 -8.79 42.93
C GLN A 318 -8.82 -10.12 42.23
#